data_AF-A0A8W8P2Q1-F1
#
_entry.id   AF-A0A8W8P2Q1-F1
#
_cell.length_a   1.000
_cell.length_b   1.000
_cell.length_c   1.000
_cell.angle_alpha   90.00
_cell.angle_beta   90.00
_cell.angle_gamma   90.00
#
_symmetry.space_group_name_H-M   'P 1'
#
loop_
_entity.id
_entity.type
_entity.pdbx_description
1 polymer ?
#
loop_
_entity_poly.entity_id
_entity_poly.type
_entity_poly.pdbx_seq_one_letter_code
_entity_poly.pdbx_strand_id
1 'polypeptide(L)'
;MVWQERVEQVVMLTNLMEGAKAKCSQYWPELETDANFDIFTITTVDERHHAYYVIRKLNVTHTTINENRVVTQYHYTAWPDHDTPDPLCLLLFHNHVTRTKITRHKVPTLVHCSAGIGRTGTYIAIDALCEEGQHRSEINIAEYEQYKTIFLTLNEMFKAPAGVQTEIDYQKSLQLAKRDHHAFVSTVKKEFQKLLSIRHCYSENDYKMALTQASTSIRALDQYALFLTSSVPERENYINAIPLPSFIHSNAFIITHYQTTGNSVDFIRLITDYESDIVVCMEPLCNVEFSSDGPWSIEIVEPTLTLTQDYSQTASQFLSLVSFVQSVKTHNPITVVSRDGAALCGVFCAVYNLIQQLTMDEEIDVFSGQTPTNTTS
;
A
#
# COMPACT_ATOMS: atom_id res chain seq x y z
N MET A 1 4.66 -4.39 33.13
CA MET A 1 3.83 -3.38 32.44
C MET A 1 2.76 -4.00 31.55
N VAL A 2 3.08 -4.56 30.36
CA VAL A 2 2.08 -5.13 29.42
C VAL A 2 1.08 -6.07 30.11
N TRP A 3 1.60 -7.01 30.91
CA TRP A 3 0.77 -7.93 31.69
C TRP A 3 -0.07 -7.25 32.79
N GLN A 4 0.52 -6.32 33.54
CA GLN A 4 -0.15 -5.67 34.68
C GLN A 4 -1.31 -4.77 34.23
N GLU A 5 -1.07 -3.96 33.20
CA GLU A 5 -2.04 -3.01 32.65
C GLU A 5 -3.04 -3.66 31.67
N ARG A 6 -2.94 -4.98 31.48
CA ARG A 6 -3.79 -5.76 30.56
C ARG A 6 -3.78 -5.19 29.14
N VAL A 7 -2.60 -4.77 28.67
CA VAL A 7 -2.42 -4.26 27.32
C VAL A 7 -2.65 -5.39 26.32
N GLU A 8 -3.57 -5.17 25.39
CA GLU A 8 -3.87 -6.09 24.29
C GLU A 8 -3.20 -5.68 22.98
N GLN A 9 -2.88 -4.39 22.81
CA GLN A 9 -2.27 -3.83 21.61
C GLN A 9 -1.03 -2.99 21.93
N VAL A 10 0.04 -3.24 21.19
CA VAL A 10 1.30 -2.47 21.24
C VAL A 10 1.52 -1.82 19.89
N VAL A 11 1.68 -0.50 19.84
CA VAL A 11 2.02 0.28 18.65
C VAL A 11 3.49 0.71 18.75
N MET A 12 4.32 0.16 17.89
CA MET A 12 5.75 0.45 17.77
C MET A 12 5.99 1.31 16.52
N LEU A 13 6.54 2.51 16.71
CA LEU A 13 6.68 3.52 15.66
C LEU A 13 8.14 3.80 15.27
N THR A 14 9.04 2.83 15.46
CA THR A 14 10.46 2.97 15.13
C THR A 14 11.03 1.64 14.76
N ASN A 15 11.93 1.61 13.77
CA ASN A 15 12.71 0.42 13.48
C ASN A 15 13.73 0.18 14.60
N LEU A 16 14.26 -1.04 14.70
CA LEU A 16 15.31 -1.36 15.68
C LEU A 16 16.58 -0.51 15.44
N MET A 17 16.91 -0.32 14.16
CA MET A 17 18.03 0.47 13.67
C MET A 17 17.54 1.49 12.64
N GLU A 18 18.02 2.73 12.74
CA GLU A 18 17.77 3.79 11.76
C GLU A 18 19.12 4.40 11.35
N GLY A 19 19.51 4.18 10.10
CA GLY A 19 20.89 4.38 9.67
C GLY A 19 21.85 3.52 10.51
N ALA A 20 22.81 4.17 11.17
CA ALA A 20 23.77 3.50 12.05
C ALA A 20 23.36 3.54 13.55
N LYS A 21 22.20 4.10 13.90
CA LYS A 21 21.80 4.32 15.29
C LYS A 21 20.77 3.29 15.75
N ALA A 22 21.04 2.65 16.88
CA ALA A 22 20.06 1.82 17.57
C ALA A 22 18.97 2.71 18.19
N LYS A 23 17.71 2.38 17.93
CA LYS A 23 16.54 3.13 18.41
C LYS A 23 15.70 2.35 19.41
N CYS A 24 15.63 1.03 19.23
CA CYS A 24 14.88 0.11 20.07
C CYS A 24 15.57 -1.25 20.10
N SER A 25 15.47 -1.97 21.23
CA SER A 25 15.88 -3.36 21.32
C SER A 25 14.72 -4.27 20.97
N GLN A 26 14.98 -5.36 20.26
CA GLN A 26 13.97 -6.37 19.97
C GLN A 26 13.53 -7.04 21.28
N TYR A 27 12.24 -6.92 21.58
CA TYR A 27 11.62 -7.46 22.80
C TYR A 27 10.62 -8.59 22.52
N TRP A 28 10.64 -9.13 21.29
CA TRP A 28 9.82 -10.25 20.84
C TRP A 28 10.72 -11.30 20.17
N PRO A 29 10.36 -12.59 20.21
CA PRO A 29 11.09 -13.65 19.50
C PRO A 29 10.72 -13.68 18.01
N GLU A 30 11.51 -14.39 17.21
CA GLU A 30 11.18 -14.66 15.81
C GLU A 30 9.91 -15.53 15.70
N LEU A 31 9.28 -15.55 14.52
CA LEU A 31 8.08 -16.35 14.26
C LEU A 31 8.26 -17.81 14.67
N GLU A 32 7.28 -18.37 15.37
CA GLU A 32 7.27 -19.75 15.89
C GLU A 32 8.43 -20.08 16.86
N THR A 33 9.05 -19.06 17.46
CA THR A 33 10.08 -19.24 18.48
C THR A 33 9.68 -18.62 19.82
N ASP A 34 10.31 -19.11 20.89
CA ASP A 34 10.09 -18.68 22.27
C ASP A 34 11.24 -17.81 22.78
N ALA A 35 10.91 -16.80 23.57
CA ALA A 35 11.87 -16.05 24.38
C ALA A 35 11.41 -15.97 25.83
N ASN A 36 12.35 -16.25 26.74
CA ASN A 36 12.10 -16.19 28.18
C ASN A 36 12.55 -14.84 28.75
N PHE A 37 11.62 -14.19 29.43
CA PHE A 37 11.79 -12.93 30.13
C PHE A 37 11.36 -13.11 31.60
N ASP A 38 12.26 -13.68 32.40
CA ASP A 38 12.03 -13.99 33.82
C ASP A 38 10.78 -14.88 34.01
N ILE A 39 9.71 -14.35 34.62
CA ILE A 39 8.44 -15.07 34.85
C ILE A 39 7.53 -15.14 33.62
N PHE A 40 7.95 -14.56 32.49
CA PHE A 40 7.19 -14.56 31.24
C PHE A 40 7.89 -15.35 30.16
N THR A 41 7.14 -16.17 29.44
CA THR A 41 7.56 -16.75 28.16
C THR A 41 6.71 -16.11 27.07
N ILE A 42 7.36 -15.54 26.06
CA ILE A 42 6.71 -14.92 24.91
C ILE A 42 6.96 -15.82 23.70
N THR A 43 5.91 -16.08 22.93
CA THR A 43 5.97 -16.80 21.65
C THR A 43 5.35 -15.93 20.57
N THR A 44 6.01 -15.79 19.42
CA THR A 44 5.40 -15.14 18.24
C THR A 44 4.61 -16.19 17.46
N VAL A 45 3.28 -16.06 17.44
CA VAL A 45 2.38 -17.07 16.86
C VAL A 45 1.86 -16.71 15.46
N ASP A 46 1.99 -15.45 15.06
CA ASP A 46 1.57 -14.94 13.75
C ASP A 46 2.45 -13.72 13.44
N GLU A 47 2.92 -13.59 12.20
CA GLU A 47 3.66 -12.42 11.71
C GLU A 47 3.23 -12.13 10.26
N ARG A 48 2.74 -10.91 10.03
CA ARG A 48 2.26 -10.45 8.73
C ARG A 48 3.01 -9.20 8.31
N HIS A 49 3.65 -9.27 7.14
CA HIS A 49 4.41 -8.16 6.56
C HIS A 49 3.56 -7.43 5.53
N HIS A 50 3.23 -6.18 5.82
CA HIS A 50 2.62 -5.25 4.87
C HIS A 50 3.69 -4.30 4.33
N ALA A 51 3.39 -3.57 3.26
CA ALA A 51 4.34 -2.68 2.60
C ALA A 51 5.02 -1.66 3.53
N TYR A 52 4.31 -1.18 4.56
CA TYR A 52 4.75 -0.08 5.44
C TYR A 52 4.72 -0.41 6.94
N TYR A 53 4.27 -1.62 7.30
CA TYR A 53 4.16 -2.04 8.69
C TYR A 53 4.12 -3.56 8.83
N VAL A 54 4.42 -4.04 10.03
CA VAL A 54 4.38 -5.48 10.38
C VAL A 54 3.42 -5.67 11.54
N ILE A 55 2.61 -6.73 11.49
CA ILE A 55 1.71 -7.11 12.58
C ILE A 55 2.16 -8.44 13.15
N ARG A 56 2.32 -8.51 14.47
CA ARG A 56 2.67 -9.74 15.19
C ARG A 56 1.61 -10.06 16.23
N LYS A 57 1.25 -11.34 16.35
CA LYS A 57 0.51 -11.84 17.51
C LYS A 57 1.50 -12.53 18.44
N LEU A 58 1.56 -12.04 19.67
CA LEU A 58 2.45 -12.53 20.70
C LEU A 58 1.61 -13.24 21.76
N ASN A 59 1.89 -14.51 22.00
CA ASN A 59 1.35 -15.23 23.15
C ASN A 59 2.28 -15.04 24.35
N VAL A 60 1.81 -14.34 25.37
CA VAL A 60 2.54 -14.08 26.61
C VAL A 60 2.02 -15.03 27.67
N THR A 61 2.89 -15.90 28.17
CA THR A 61 2.57 -16.88 29.21
C THR A 61 3.24 -16.50 30.52
N HIS A 62 2.46 -16.38 31.58
CA HIS A 62 2.98 -16.18 32.93
C HIS A 62 3.25 -17.55 33.57
N THR A 63 4.53 -17.89 33.71
CA THR A 63 4.95 -19.27 34.04
C THR A 63 4.54 -19.72 35.45
N THR A 64 4.49 -18.79 36.42
CA THR A 64 4.15 -19.16 37.81
C THR A 64 2.66 -19.41 38.05
N ILE A 65 1.76 -18.70 37.34
CA ILE A 65 0.30 -18.85 37.48
C ILE A 65 -0.34 -19.62 36.32
N ASN A 66 0.46 -19.95 35.30
CA ASN A 66 0.05 -20.68 34.11
C ASN A 66 -1.14 -20.03 33.37
N GLU A 67 -1.15 -18.70 33.33
CA GLU A 67 -2.10 -17.91 32.55
C GLU A 67 -1.44 -17.43 31.26
N ASN A 68 -2.22 -17.36 30.18
CA ASN A 68 -1.78 -16.85 28.89
C ASN A 68 -2.61 -15.64 28.45
N ARG A 69 -1.99 -14.74 27.69
CA ARG A 69 -2.65 -13.59 27.06
C ARG A 69 -2.06 -13.36 25.69
N VAL A 70 -2.93 -13.00 24.75
CA VAL A 70 -2.51 -12.60 23.41
C VAL A 70 -2.35 -11.08 23.37
N VAL A 71 -1.22 -10.63 22.84
CA VAL A 71 -0.91 -9.22 22.61
C VAL A 71 -0.59 -9.05 21.13
N THR A 72 -1.26 -8.11 20.46
CA THR A 72 -0.95 -7.79 19.06
C THR A 72 0.00 -6.60 19.00
N GLN A 73 1.17 -6.77 18.40
CA GLN A 73 2.11 -5.70 18.12
C GLN A 73 1.92 -5.20 16.67
N TYR A 74 1.73 -3.91 16.51
CA TYR A 74 1.69 -3.19 15.24
C TYR A 74 2.97 -2.37 15.13
N HIS A 75 3.85 -2.73 14.21
CA HIS A 75 5.14 -2.10 14.01
C HIS A 75 5.15 -1.31 12.70
N TYR A 76 5.06 0.02 12.78
CA TYR A 76 5.13 0.88 11.60
C TYR A 76 6.60 1.10 11.20
N THR A 77 6.98 0.59 10.02
CA THR A 77 8.38 0.49 9.56
C THR A 77 8.78 1.63 8.62
N ALA A 78 7.81 2.38 8.09
CA ALA A 78 8.03 3.41 7.07
C ALA A 78 8.22 4.84 7.62
N TRP A 79 8.37 5.02 8.94
CA TRP A 79 8.60 6.35 9.53
C TRP A 79 10.08 6.77 9.41
N PRO A 80 10.42 7.85 8.68
CA PRO A 80 11.81 8.30 8.56
C PRO A 80 12.40 8.84 9.89
N ASP A 81 13.73 8.80 10.07
CA ASP A 81 14.42 9.30 11.28
C ASP A 81 14.29 10.82 11.47
N HIS A 82 14.32 11.58 10.37
CA HIS A 82 14.36 13.04 10.39
C HIS A 82 13.28 13.71 9.54
N ASP A 83 12.23 12.96 9.20
CA ASP A 83 11.12 13.45 8.41
C ASP A 83 9.78 12.92 8.93
N THR A 84 8.72 13.42 8.33
CA THR A 84 7.35 13.01 8.55
C THR A 84 6.98 11.82 7.67
N PRO A 85 6.08 10.92 8.13
CA PRO A 85 5.62 9.81 7.32
C PRO A 85 4.65 10.32 6.25
N ASP A 86 4.48 9.53 5.19
CA ASP A 86 3.40 9.75 4.24
C ASP A 86 2.04 9.70 4.98
N PRO A 87 1.21 10.76 4.89
CA PRO A 87 -0.03 10.85 5.66
C PRO A 87 -1.02 9.71 5.39
N LEU A 88 -1.08 9.21 4.15
CA LEU A 88 -1.97 8.12 3.76
C LEU A 88 -1.47 6.78 4.32
N CYS A 89 -0.17 6.52 4.25
CA CYS A 89 0.43 5.32 4.83
C CYS A 89 0.23 5.25 6.34
N LEU A 90 0.39 6.39 7.04
CA LEU A 90 0.14 6.47 8.48
C LEU A 90 -1.35 6.28 8.81
N LEU A 91 -2.25 6.84 7.99
CA LEU A 91 -3.69 6.66 8.13
C LEU A 91 -4.11 5.19 7.96
N LEU A 92 -3.59 4.51 6.93
CA LEU A 92 -3.87 3.09 6.70
C LEU A 92 -3.43 2.22 7.89
N PHE A 93 -2.26 2.53 8.46
CA PHE A 93 -1.77 1.88 9.67
C PHE A 93 -2.68 2.15 10.88
N HIS A 94 -3.04 3.42 11.12
CA HIS A 94 -3.95 3.81 12.22
C HIS A 94 -5.31 3.12 12.11
N ASN A 95 -5.90 3.06 10.92
CA ASN A 95 -7.15 2.35 10.67
C ASN A 95 -7.05 0.85 10.99
N HIS A 96 -5.92 0.20 10.67
CA HIS A 96 -5.70 -1.20 11.01
C HIS A 96 -5.63 -1.41 12.54
N VAL A 97 -4.91 -0.55 13.26
CA VAL A 97 -4.80 -0.62 14.73
C VAL A 97 -6.17 -0.44 15.38
N THR A 98 -6.94 0.56 14.94
CA THR A 98 -8.23 0.91 15.56
C THR A 98 -9.34 -0.09 15.24
N ARG A 99 -9.43 -0.62 14.01
CA ARG A 99 -10.47 -1.59 13.62
C ARG A 99 -10.38 -2.92 14.38
N THR A 100 -9.17 -3.30 14.77
CA THR A 100 -8.87 -4.55 15.48
C THR A 100 -8.96 -4.42 17.00
N LYS A 101 -9.26 -3.22 17.52
CA LYS A 101 -9.39 -2.96 18.96
C LYS A 101 -10.70 -3.55 19.50
N ILE A 102 -10.59 -4.45 20.48
CA ILE A 102 -11.77 -5.09 21.09
C ILE A 102 -12.43 -4.10 22.06
N THR A 103 -13.50 -3.44 21.62
CA THR A 103 -14.22 -2.38 22.37
C THR A 103 -14.84 -2.83 23.70
N ARG A 104 -14.92 -4.13 23.96
CA ARG A 104 -15.51 -4.69 25.20
C ARG A 104 -14.64 -4.45 26.44
N HIS A 105 -13.35 -4.22 26.25
CA HIS A 105 -12.41 -3.98 27.35
C HIS A 105 -11.85 -2.56 27.25
N LYS A 106 -12.09 -1.74 28.28
CA LYS A 106 -11.44 -0.42 28.43
C LYS A 106 -10.00 -0.62 28.88
N VAL A 107 -9.17 -1.20 28.02
CA VAL A 107 -7.73 -1.40 28.25
C VAL A 107 -6.92 -0.38 27.45
N PRO A 108 -5.76 0.05 27.97
CA PRO A 108 -4.91 1.01 27.27
C PRO A 108 -4.20 0.35 26.07
N THR A 109 -4.03 1.12 24.99
CA THR A 109 -3.11 0.80 23.90
C THR A 109 -1.72 1.33 24.29
N LEU A 110 -0.70 0.49 24.27
CA LEU A 110 0.67 0.92 24.54
C LEU A 110 1.27 1.46 23.25
N VAL A 111 1.71 2.71 23.23
CA VAL A 111 2.38 3.32 22.08
C VAL A 111 3.80 3.70 22.46
N HIS A 112 4.79 3.34 21.65
CA HIS A 112 6.17 3.76 21.85
C HIS A 112 6.94 3.96 20.54
N CYS A 113 8.06 4.67 20.63
CA CYS A 113 9.06 4.80 19.58
C CYS A 113 10.44 4.53 20.20
N SER A 114 11.42 5.43 20.01
CA SER A 114 12.72 5.38 20.71
C SER A 114 12.65 6.07 22.07
N ALA A 115 12.43 7.39 22.10
CA ALA A 115 12.31 8.17 23.35
C ALA A 115 10.88 8.21 23.93
N GLY A 116 9.88 7.74 23.17
CA GLY A 116 8.47 7.74 23.59
C GLY A 116 7.78 9.12 23.55
N ILE A 117 8.34 10.11 22.85
CA ILE A 117 7.81 11.47 22.81
C ILE A 117 7.38 11.89 21.41
N GLY A 118 8.30 11.95 20.43
CA GLY A 118 8.02 12.51 19.09
C GLY A 118 6.94 11.75 18.30
N ARG A 119 7.33 10.65 17.64
CA ARG A 119 6.39 9.83 16.84
C ARG A 119 5.22 9.30 17.66
N THR A 120 5.50 8.92 18.91
CA THR A 120 4.49 8.49 19.89
C THR A 120 3.45 9.58 20.13
N GLY A 121 3.87 10.81 20.41
CA GLY A 121 2.97 11.95 20.60
C GLY A 121 2.19 12.29 19.35
N THR A 122 2.82 12.26 18.17
CA THR A 122 2.15 12.47 16.89
C THR A 122 1.04 11.43 16.64
N TYR A 123 1.32 10.15 16.85
CA TYR A 123 0.33 9.08 16.68
C TYR A 123 -0.84 9.22 17.68
N ILE A 124 -0.53 9.45 18.96
CA ILE A 124 -1.56 9.65 20.01
C ILE A 124 -2.42 10.87 19.69
N ALA A 125 -1.82 11.96 19.20
CA ALA A 125 -2.57 13.15 18.81
C ALA A 125 -3.50 12.87 17.62
N ILE A 126 -3.07 12.12 16.61
CA ILE A 126 -3.93 11.70 15.50
C ILE A 126 -5.11 10.87 16.02
N ASP A 127 -4.85 9.88 16.88
CA ASP A 127 -5.88 9.02 17.46
C ASP A 127 -6.92 9.81 18.26
N ALA A 128 -6.47 10.67 19.16
CA ALA A 128 -7.34 11.49 20.01
C ALA A 128 -8.14 12.53 19.20
N LEU A 129 -7.51 13.20 18.24
CA LEU A 129 -8.17 14.20 17.40
C LEU A 129 -9.11 13.55 16.36
N CYS A 130 -8.82 12.31 15.96
CA CYS A 130 -9.74 11.51 15.15
C CYS A 130 -11.03 11.24 15.91
N GLU A 131 -10.93 10.72 17.14
CA GLU A 131 -12.09 10.47 18.00
C GLU A 131 -12.87 11.78 18.26
N GLU A 132 -12.17 12.86 18.60
CA GLU A 132 -12.80 14.16 18.83
C GLU A 132 -13.51 14.71 17.59
N GLY A 133 -12.90 14.61 16.40
CA GLY A 133 -13.46 15.08 15.14
C GLY A 133 -14.64 14.27 14.63
N GLN A 134 -14.77 13.00 15.05
CA GLN A 134 -15.98 12.21 14.82
C GLN A 134 -17.14 12.67 15.71
N HIS A 135 -16.85 13.20 16.91
CA HIS A 135 -17.85 13.67 17.86
C HIS A 135 -18.16 15.17 17.76
N ARG A 136 -17.22 15.99 17.29
CA ARG A 136 -17.33 17.44 17.12
C ARG A 136 -16.94 17.84 15.72
N SER A 137 -17.67 18.79 15.13
CA SER A 137 -17.38 19.31 13.78
C SER A 137 -16.15 20.23 13.69
N GLU A 138 -15.40 20.40 14.79
CA GLU A 138 -14.25 21.31 14.88
C GLU A 138 -13.12 20.67 15.67
N ILE A 139 -11.89 20.81 15.15
CA ILE A 139 -10.65 20.32 15.78
C ILE A 139 -9.66 21.47 15.82
N ASN A 140 -8.98 21.66 16.96
CA ASN A 140 -7.94 22.67 17.11
C ASN A 140 -6.55 22.01 17.07
N ILE A 141 -5.73 22.42 16.10
CA ILE A 141 -4.37 21.91 15.88
C ILE A 141 -3.41 23.10 15.92
N ALA A 142 -2.40 23.06 16.78
CA ALA A 142 -1.35 24.08 16.83
C ALA A 142 -0.36 23.93 15.66
N GLU A 143 0.26 25.02 15.19
CA GLU A 143 1.20 24.98 14.05
C GLU A 143 2.61 24.55 14.48
N TYR A 144 3.09 23.40 13.97
CA TYR A 144 4.48 22.96 13.96
C TYR A 144 4.68 21.84 12.91
N GLU A 145 5.92 21.50 12.51
CA GLU A 145 6.19 20.52 11.43
C GLU A 145 5.56 19.13 11.66
N GLN A 146 5.67 18.54 12.86
CA GLN A 146 4.97 17.29 13.18
C GLN A 146 3.44 17.45 13.21
N TYR A 147 2.94 18.66 13.46
CA TYR A 147 1.51 18.96 13.41
C TYR A 147 0.99 19.11 11.99
N LYS A 148 1.86 19.40 11.00
CA LYS A 148 1.49 19.34 9.59
C LYS A 148 1.09 17.92 9.19
N THR A 149 1.82 16.89 9.64
CA THR A 149 1.42 15.49 9.45
C THR A 149 0.07 15.20 10.08
N ILE A 150 -0.14 15.64 11.32
CA ILE A 150 -1.43 15.47 12.02
C ILE A 150 -2.55 16.07 11.18
N PHE A 151 -2.38 17.31 10.73
CA PHE A 151 -3.36 18.01 9.90
C PHE A 151 -3.62 17.26 8.58
N LEU A 152 -2.57 16.87 7.86
CA LEU A 152 -2.70 16.17 6.57
C LEU A 152 -3.37 14.81 6.74
N THR A 153 -2.96 14.01 7.73
CA THR A 153 -3.53 12.69 8.01
C THR A 153 -5.00 12.81 8.38
N LEU A 154 -5.37 13.75 9.27
CA LEU A 154 -6.77 13.99 9.64
C LEU A 154 -7.59 14.47 8.45
N ASN A 155 -7.05 15.38 7.63
CA ASN A 155 -7.71 15.89 6.43
C ASN A 155 -8.02 14.76 5.43
N GLU A 156 -7.06 13.86 5.16
CA GLU A 156 -7.29 12.70 4.29
C GLU A 156 -8.34 11.75 4.88
N MET A 157 -8.29 11.52 6.19
CA MET A 157 -9.27 10.68 6.88
C MET A 157 -10.70 11.23 6.82
N PHE A 158 -10.91 12.54 7.02
CA PHE A 158 -12.25 13.13 6.96
C PHE A 158 -12.78 13.23 5.54
N LYS A 159 -11.91 13.41 4.55
CA LYS A 159 -12.26 13.34 3.13
C LYS A 159 -12.69 11.92 2.72
N ALA A 160 -11.97 10.90 3.19
CA ALA A 160 -12.19 9.51 2.83
C ALA A 160 -12.11 8.59 4.07
N PRO A 161 -13.21 8.48 4.84
CA PRO A 161 -13.28 7.52 5.94
C PRO A 161 -13.12 6.08 5.44
N ALA A 162 -12.43 5.25 6.21
CA ALA A 162 -12.21 3.85 5.90
C ALA A 162 -13.54 3.09 5.74
N GLY A 163 -13.62 2.26 4.71
CA GLY A 163 -14.84 1.54 4.31
C GLY A 163 -14.66 0.02 4.34
N VAL A 164 -13.79 -0.47 5.23
CA VAL A 164 -13.38 -1.88 5.27
C VAL A 164 -14.57 -2.80 5.56
N GLN A 165 -14.72 -3.85 4.75
CA GLN A 165 -15.76 -4.86 4.90
C GLN A 165 -15.14 -6.25 5.06
N THR A 166 -15.77 -7.08 5.89
CA THR A 166 -15.45 -8.52 5.94
C THR A 166 -15.86 -9.18 4.61
N GLU A 167 -15.22 -10.29 4.25
CA GLU A 167 -15.63 -11.06 3.06
C GLU A 167 -17.14 -11.37 3.07
N ILE A 168 -17.67 -11.76 4.23
CA ILE A 168 -19.07 -12.11 4.43
C ILE A 168 -19.98 -10.89 4.17
N ASP A 169 -19.64 -9.73 4.70
CA ASP A 169 -20.47 -8.53 4.55
C ASP A 169 -20.39 -7.95 3.13
N TYR A 170 -19.23 -8.07 2.49
CA TYR A 170 -19.07 -7.74 1.07
C TYR A 170 -19.93 -8.65 0.19
N GLN A 171 -19.91 -9.96 0.42
CA GLN A 171 -20.75 -10.91 -0.31
C GLN A 171 -22.25 -10.61 -0.13
N LYS A 172 -22.71 -10.30 1.09
CA LYS A 172 -24.10 -9.89 1.35
C LYS A 172 -24.45 -8.62 0.59
N SER A 173 -23.58 -7.61 0.64
CA SER A 173 -23.76 -6.33 -0.05
C SER A 173 -23.87 -6.54 -1.57
N LEU A 174 -23.03 -7.41 -2.13
CA LEU A 174 -23.06 -7.78 -3.53
C LEU A 174 -24.35 -8.55 -3.91
N GLN A 175 -24.82 -9.46 -3.07
CA GLN A 175 -26.07 -10.20 -3.31
C GLN A 175 -27.29 -9.27 -3.29
N LEU A 176 -27.33 -8.31 -2.37
CA LEU A 176 -28.37 -7.28 -2.31
C LEU A 176 -28.31 -6.39 -3.57
N ALA A 177 -27.11 -5.97 -3.96
CA ALA A 177 -26.86 -5.20 -5.18
C ALA A 177 -27.33 -5.91 -6.46
N LYS A 178 -27.15 -7.23 -6.56
CA LYS A 178 -27.63 -8.02 -7.72
C LYS A 178 -29.16 -8.02 -7.87
N ARG A 179 -29.92 -7.73 -6.80
CA ARG A 179 -31.38 -7.63 -6.85
C ARG A 179 -31.87 -6.30 -7.44
N ASP A 180 -31.04 -5.26 -7.36
CA ASP A 180 -31.30 -3.94 -7.97
C ASP A 180 -30.00 -3.40 -8.58
N HIS A 181 -29.76 -3.79 -9.83
CA HIS A 181 -28.57 -3.40 -10.58
C HIS A 181 -28.42 -1.88 -10.70
N HIS A 182 -29.54 -1.14 -10.79
CA HIS A 182 -29.51 0.31 -10.93
C HIS A 182 -29.09 1.00 -9.63
N ALA A 183 -29.59 0.53 -8.48
CA ALA A 183 -29.15 1.02 -7.17
C ALA A 183 -27.66 0.74 -6.94
N PHE A 184 -27.17 -0.45 -7.32
CA PHE A 184 -25.75 -0.79 -7.23
C PHE A 184 -24.85 0.14 -8.04
N VAL A 185 -25.15 0.31 -9.33
CA VAL A 185 -24.37 1.20 -10.21
C VAL A 185 -24.39 2.64 -9.68
N SER A 186 -25.52 3.09 -9.13
CA SER A 186 -25.63 4.41 -8.50
C SER A 186 -24.73 4.56 -7.27
N THR A 187 -24.66 3.54 -6.40
CA THR A 187 -23.78 3.52 -5.22
C THR A 187 -22.31 3.56 -5.62
N VAL A 188 -21.87 2.63 -6.49
CA VAL A 188 -20.49 2.59 -6.97
C VAL A 188 -20.11 3.90 -7.66
N LYS A 189 -21.03 4.48 -8.45
CA LYS A 189 -20.79 5.79 -9.08
C LYS A 189 -20.61 6.90 -8.04
N LYS A 190 -21.39 6.93 -6.96
CA LYS A 190 -21.22 7.94 -5.90
C LYS A 190 -19.87 7.80 -5.21
N GLU A 191 -19.44 6.59 -4.91
CA GLU A 191 -18.14 6.33 -4.29
C GLU A 191 -16.99 6.72 -5.23
N PHE A 192 -17.10 6.39 -6.52
CA PHE A 192 -16.14 6.84 -7.53
C PHE A 192 -16.09 8.37 -7.67
N GLN A 193 -17.24 9.05 -7.62
CA GLN A 193 -17.26 10.53 -7.63
C GLN A 193 -16.61 11.12 -6.37
N LYS A 194 -16.76 10.47 -5.22
CA LYS A 194 -16.07 10.87 -3.99
C LYS A 194 -14.54 10.77 -4.16
N LEU A 195 -14.04 9.68 -4.74
CA LEU A 195 -12.62 9.53 -5.06
C LEU A 195 -12.10 10.64 -6.01
N LEU A 196 -12.87 10.98 -7.04
CA LEU A 196 -12.52 12.08 -7.92
C LEU A 196 -12.48 13.43 -7.18
N SER A 197 -13.33 13.63 -6.17
CA SER A 197 -13.39 14.88 -5.40
C SER A 197 -12.23 15.07 -4.42
N ILE A 198 -11.58 14.00 -3.99
CA ILE A 198 -10.46 14.03 -3.03
C ILE A 198 -9.09 13.98 -3.74
N ARG A 199 -9.09 13.75 -5.06
CA ARG A 199 -7.89 13.67 -5.89
C ARG A 199 -7.01 14.91 -5.68
N HIS A 200 -5.72 14.68 -5.49
CA HIS A 200 -4.76 15.77 -5.41
C HIS A 200 -4.70 16.56 -6.72
N CYS A 201 -4.75 17.88 -6.60
CA CYS A 201 -4.55 18.79 -7.71
C CYS A 201 -3.07 19.16 -7.78
N TYR A 202 -2.41 18.71 -8.85
CA TYR A 202 -1.02 19.04 -9.14
C TYR A 202 -0.95 20.19 -10.15
N SER A 203 0.14 20.94 -10.10
CA SER A 203 0.45 22.03 -11.02
C SER A 203 1.46 21.57 -12.07
N GLU A 204 1.62 22.32 -13.17
CA GLU A 204 2.66 22.05 -14.18
C GLU A 204 4.08 22.02 -13.59
N ASN A 205 4.32 22.70 -12.47
CA ASN A 205 5.61 22.70 -11.79
C ASN A 205 5.98 21.33 -11.18
N ASP A 206 5.00 20.45 -11.01
CA ASP A 206 5.19 19.12 -10.46
C ASP A 206 5.48 18.07 -11.56
N TYR A 207 5.53 18.49 -12.83
CA TYR A 207 5.75 17.66 -14.03
C TYR A 207 6.91 18.18 -14.89
N LYS A 208 7.88 18.90 -14.31
CA LYS A 208 8.97 19.53 -15.07
C LYS A 208 9.78 18.52 -15.86
N MET A 209 9.92 17.31 -15.32
CA MET A 209 10.61 16.23 -16.00
C MET A 209 9.82 15.68 -17.17
N ALA A 210 8.53 15.41 -16.96
CA ALA A 210 7.67 14.92 -18.03
C ALA A 210 7.51 15.91 -19.18
N LEU A 211 7.60 17.22 -18.90
CA LEU A 211 7.51 18.29 -19.89
C LEU A 211 8.66 18.33 -20.90
N THR A 212 9.79 17.67 -20.64
CA THR A 212 10.91 17.60 -21.60
C THR A 212 10.68 16.57 -22.71
N GLN A 213 9.75 15.63 -22.51
CA GLN A 213 9.43 14.58 -23.48
C GLN A 213 8.21 14.91 -24.34
N ALA A 214 8.08 14.23 -25.48
CA ALA A 214 6.95 14.39 -26.39
C ALA A 214 5.62 14.16 -25.66
N SER A 215 4.60 14.96 -26.02
CA SER A 215 3.30 15.04 -25.35
C SER A 215 2.59 13.69 -25.24
N THR A 216 2.79 12.97 -24.14
CA THR A 216 1.85 11.95 -23.67
C THR A 216 0.66 12.64 -23.02
N SER A 217 -0.54 12.08 -23.19
CA SER A 217 -1.75 12.58 -22.50
C SER A 217 -1.66 12.44 -20.99
N ILE A 218 -0.81 11.52 -20.51
CA ILE A 218 -0.60 11.21 -19.10
C ILE A 218 0.88 11.34 -18.78
N ARG A 219 1.19 12.05 -17.68
CA ARG A 219 2.54 12.37 -17.24
C ARG A 219 2.80 11.81 -15.84
N ALA A 220 3.96 11.21 -15.64
CA ALA A 220 4.47 10.85 -14.33
C ALA A 220 4.80 12.12 -13.55
N LEU A 221 4.37 12.15 -12.29
CA LEU A 221 4.66 13.22 -11.34
C LEU A 221 6.13 13.15 -10.92
N ASP A 222 6.82 14.29 -10.90
CA ASP A 222 8.28 14.37 -10.66
C ASP A 222 8.69 13.69 -9.34
N GLN A 223 7.83 13.77 -8.30
CA GLN A 223 8.10 13.16 -6.99
C GLN A 223 8.20 11.63 -7.02
N TYR A 224 7.65 10.99 -8.06
CA TYR A 224 7.67 9.54 -8.27
C TYR A 224 8.39 9.15 -9.56
N ALA A 225 9.11 10.08 -10.19
CA ALA A 225 9.79 9.84 -11.44
C ALA A 225 10.90 8.79 -11.29
N LEU A 226 10.94 7.85 -12.23
CA LEU A 226 12.03 6.90 -12.36
C LEU A 226 13.09 7.41 -13.34
N PHE A 227 14.34 7.06 -13.04
CA PHE A 227 15.51 7.39 -13.84
C PHE A 227 16.25 6.13 -14.27
N LEU A 228 16.64 6.10 -15.53
CA LEU A 228 17.49 5.09 -16.12
C LEU A 228 18.95 5.38 -15.75
N THR A 229 19.65 4.36 -15.26
CA THR A 229 21.05 4.42 -14.85
C THR A 229 21.99 3.93 -15.94
N SER A 230 21.52 3.03 -16.81
CA SER A 230 22.21 2.61 -18.03
C SER A 230 22.44 3.82 -18.95
N SER A 231 23.65 3.98 -19.49
CA SER A 231 23.95 5.08 -20.40
C SER A 231 23.88 4.62 -21.85
N VAL A 232 23.03 5.27 -22.65
CA VAL A 232 22.92 5.05 -24.10
C VAL A 232 23.14 6.39 -24.81
N PRO A 233 24.04 6.48 -25.81
CA PRO A 233 24.29 7.72 -26.54
C PRO A 233 22.99 8.32 -27.10
N GLU A 234 22.88 9.64 -27.05
CA GLU A 234 21.75 10.41 -27.61
C GLU A 234 20.40 10.15 -26.93
N ARG A 235 20.39 9.52 -25.74
CA ARG A 235 19.17 9.30 -24.94
C ARG A 235 19.26 9.94 -23.58
N GLU A 236 18.12 10.44 -23.10
CA GLU A 236 17.98 10.97 -21.76
C GLU A 236 17.85 9.83 -20.72
N ASN A 237 17.92 10.20 -19.44
CA ASN A 237 17.76 9.27 -18.34
C ASN A 237 16.33 9.22 -17.81
N TYR A 238 15.50 10.21 -18.14
CA TYR A 238 14.11 10.21 -17.68
C TYR A 238 13.26 9.26 -18.53
N ILE A 239 12.35 8.55 -17.86
CA ILE A 239 11.31 7.75 -18.50
C ILE A 239 9.98 8.00 -17.80
N ASN A 240 8.91 8.14 -18.58
CA ASN A 240 7.56 8.30 -18.05
C ASN A 240 7.04 6.98 -17.46
N ALA A 241 7.50 6.68 -16.24
CA ALA A 241 7.15 5.52 -15.44
C ALA A 241 7.15 5.90 -13.95
N ILE A 242 6.29 5.27 -13.16
CA ILE A 242 6.26 5.47 -11.70
C ILE A 242 6.26 4.14 -10.95
N PRO A 243 6.89 4.06 -9.77
CA PRO A 243 6.77 2.90 -8.90
C PRO A 243 5.43 2.94 -8.16
N LEU A 244 4.84 1.77 -7.92
CA LEU A 244 3.68 1.62 -7.05
C LEU A 244 3.88 0.47 -6.03
N PRO A 245 3.36 0.62 -4.81
CA PRO A 245 3.38 -0.43 -3.82
C PRO A 245 2.32 -1.50 -4.12
N SER A 246 2.58 -2.71 -3.63
CA SER A 246 1.53 -3.71 -3.40
C SER A 246 1.06 -3.65 -1.94
N PHE A 247 0.15 -4.55 -1.57
CA PHE A 247 -0.27 -4.67 -0.18
C PHE A 247 0.88 -5.09 0.76
N ILE A 248 1.88 -5.80 0.23
CA ILE A 248 2.98 -6.39 1.00
C ILE A 248 4.36 -5.79 0.73
N HIS A 249 4.59 -5.19 -0.44
CA HIS A 249 5.88 -4.64 -0.83
C HIS A 249 5.75 -3.18 -1.22
N SER A 250 6.65 -2.31 -0.75
CA SER A 250 6.64 -0.88 -1.06
C SER A 250 6.99 -0.56 -2.52
N ASN A 251 7.74 -1.42 -3.20
CA ASN A 251 8.20 -1.27 -4.58
C ASN A 251 7.79 -2.48 -5.44
N ALA A 252 6.49 -2.78 -5.47
CA ALA A 252 6.00 -4.00 -6.12
C ALA A 252 5.82 -3.86 -7.64
N PHE A 253 5.47 -2.67 -8.10
CA PHE A 253 5.14 -2.42 -9.50
C PHE A 253 5.91 -1.24 -10.05
N ILE A 254 6.16 -1.29 -11.35
CA ILE A 254 6.50 -0.12 -12.16
C ILE A 254 5.43 0.01 -13.23
N ILE A 255 4.68 1.10 -13.26
CA ILE A 255 3.69 1.34 -14.30
C ILE A 255 4.24 2.29 -15.36
N THR A 256 4.02 1.97 -16.63
CA THR A 256 4.42 2.83 -17.76
C THR A 256 3.52 2.59 -18.96
N HIS A 257 3.65 3.43 -19.98
CA HIS A 257 2.88 3.34 -21.22
C HIS A 257 3.61 2.53 -22.29
N TYR A 258 2.90 2.06 -23.31
CA TYR A 258 3.54 1.44 -24.47
C TYR A 258 4.50 2.41 -25.15
N GLN A 259 5.76 1.99 -25.26
CA GLN A 259 6.78 2.79 -25.93
C GLN A 259 6.56 2.81 -27.44
N THR A 260 6.77 3.99 -28.03
CA THR A 260 6.75 4.14 -29.49
C THR A 260 7.97 3.46 -30.13
N THR A 261 7.95 3.23 -31.44
CA THR A 261 8.96 2.46 -32.19
C THR A 261 10.40 2.98 -32.07
N GLY A 262 10.64 4.19 -31.54
CA GLY A 262 11.96 4.73 -31.21
C GLY A 262 12.39 4.59 -29.74
N ASN A 263 11.49 4.26 -28.82
CA ASN A 263 11.71 4.25 -27.37
C ASN A 263 11.77 2.85 -26.76
N SER A 264 11.76 1.79 -27.57
CA SER A 264 11.90 0.41 -27.09
C SER A 264 13.20 0.17 -26.32
N VAL A 265 14.28 0.86 -26.69
CA VAL A 265 15.55 0.82 -25.94
C VAL A 265 15.38 1.32 -24.51
N ASP A 266 14.62 2.41 -24.30
CA ASP A 266 14.39 2.96 -22.96
C ASP A 266 13.49 2.05 -22.12
N PHE A 267 12.58 1.29 -22.75
CA PHE A 267 11.83 0.24 -22.07
C PHE A 267 12.73 -0.91 -21.61
N ILE A 268 13.64 -1.38 -22.46
CA ILE A 268 14.58 -2.43 -22.08
C ILE A 268 15.53 -1.94 -20.99
N ARG A 269 16.00 -0.69 -21.07
CA ARG A 269 16.76 -0.02 -20.00
C ARG A 269 15.98 0.00 -18.70
N LEU A 270 14.68 0.35 -18.72
CA LEU A 270 13.83 0.34 -17.53
C LEU A 270 13.76 -1.05 -16.90
N ILE A 271 13.43 -2.06 -17.69
CA ILE A 271 13.31 -3.44 -17.20
C ILE A 271 14.63 -3.94 -16.64
N THR A 272 15.75 -3.59 -17.28
CA THR A 272 17.08 -4.02 -16.86
C THR A 272 17.56 -3.29 -15.62
N ASP A 273 17.47 -1.96 -15.60
CA ASP A 273 17.99 -1.11 -14.50
C ASP A 273 17.22 -1.32 -13.19
N TYR A 274 15.96 -1.75 -13.27
CA TYR A 274 15.10 -2.05 -12.13
C TYR A 274 14.87 -3.55 -11.91
N GLU A 275 15.60 -4.40 -12.64
CA GLU A 275 15.60 -5.86 -12.49
C GLU A 275 14.19 -6.50 -12.59
N SER A 276 13.31 -5.96 -13.43
CA SER A 276 11.95 -6.50 -13.60
C SER A 276 11.98 -7.86 -14.30
N ASP A 277 11.69 -8.93 -13.55
CA ASP A 277 11.61 -10.29 -14.11
C ASP A 277 10.34 -10.53 -14.94
N ILE A 278 9.27 -9.77 -14.63
CA ILE A 278 7.94 -9.95 -15.20
C ILE A 278 7.46 -8.64 -15.81
N VAL A 279 6.98 -8.72 -17.05
CA VAL A 279 6.30 -7.64 -17.77
C VAL A 279 4.86 -8.05 -18.05
N VAL A 280 3.91 -7.27 -17.54
CA VAL A 280 2.48 -7.49 -17.73
C VAL A 280 1.95 -6.48 -18.75
N CYS A 281 1.57 -6.95 -19.93
CA CYS A 281 0.92 -6.13 -20.95
C CYS A 281 -0.60 -6.21 -20.77
N MET A 282 -1.25 -5.05 -20.62
CA MET A 282 -2.68 -4.97 -20.37
C MET A 282 -3.55 -5.05 -21.64
N GLU A 283 -2.91 -5.06 -22.81
CA GLU A 283 -3.52 -5.26 -24.11
C GLU A 283 -2.66 -6.25 -24.89
N PRO A 284 -3.26 -7.09 -25.77
CA PRO A 284 -2.50 -8.03 -26.57
C PRO A 284 -1.45 -7.33 -27.43
N LEU A 285 -0.23 -7.84 -27.45
CA LEU A 285 0.86 -7.37 -28.29
C LEU A 285 0.63 -7.82 -29.73
N CYS A 286 -0.01 -6.98 -30.54
CA CYS A 286 -0.13 -7.23 -31.97
C CYS A 286 1.24 -7.04 -32.67
N ASN A 287 1.84 -8.12 -33.17
CA ASN A 287 3.03 -8.13 -34.03
C ASN A 287 4.27 -7.41 -33.48
N VAL A 288 4.80 -7.89 -32.35
CA VAL A 288 6.14 -7.47 -31.89
C VAL A 288 7.12 -8.62 -32.11
N GLU A 289 8.05 -8.45 -33.04
CA GLU A 289 9.16 -9.39 -33.23
C GLU A 289 10.13 -9.24 -32.05
N PHE A 290 10.22 -10.28 -31.21
CA PHE A 290 11.21 -10.35 -30.13
C PHE A 290 12.50 -10.98 -30.66
N SER A 291 13.64 -10.30 -30.50
CA SER A 291 14.96 -10.90 -30.71
C SER A 291 15.39 -11.64 -29.45
N SER A 292 15.66 -12.93 -29.55
CA SER A 292 15.91 -13.85 -28.43
C SER A 292 17.36 -13.90 -27.90
N ASP A 293 18.23 -12.97 -28.28
CA ASP A 293 19.68 -13.12 -28.04
C ASP A 293 20.18 -12.27 -26.85
N GLY A 294 19.68 -12.57 -25.66
CA GLY A 294 20.20 -12.06 -24.39
C GLY A 294 20.25 -13.14 -23.29
N PRO A 295 21.18 -13.06 -22.32
CA PRO A 295 21.28 -14.05 -21.22
C PRO A 295 20.17 -13.94 -20.16
N TRP A 296 19.23 -13.00 -20.32
CA TRP A 296 18.18 -12.67 -19.35
C TRP A 296 16.82 -13.20 -19.83
N SER A 297 16.15 -14.01 -19.01
CA SER A 297 14.79 -14.49 -19.28
C SER A 297 13.77 -13.54 -18.65
N ILE A 298 13.09 -12.74 -19.46
CA ILE A 298 11.97 -11.90 -19.02
C ILE A 298 10.67 -12.63 -19.35
N GLU A 299 9.78 -12.76 -18.37
CA GLU A 299 8.46 -13.35 -18.58
C GLU A 299 7.47 -12.25 -18.99
N ILE A 300 6.93 -12.34 -20.21
CA ILE A 300 5.92 -11.42 -20.72
C ILE A 300 4.55 -12.09 -20.62
N VAL A 301 3.62 -11.42 -19.95
CA VAL A 301 2.27 -11.92 -19.71
C VAL A 301 1.25 -10.94 -20.31
N GLU A 302 0.32 -11.46 -21.09
CA GLU A 302 -0.70 -10.64 -21.78
C GLU A 302 -2.07 -11.33 -21.75
N PRO A 303 -3.18 -10.58 -21.86
CA PRO A 303 -4.50 -11.17 -21.98
C PRO A 303 -4.67 -11.86 -23.34
N THR A 304 -5.30 -13.03 -23.35
CA THR A 304 -5.53 -13.82 -24.58
C THR A 304 -6.47 -13.12 -25.57
N LEU A 305 -7.32 -12.20 -25.11
CA LEU A 305 -8.21 -11.43 -25.98
C LEU A 305 -8.15 -9.95 -25.58
N THR A 306 -8.52 -9.08 -26.50
CA THR A 306 -8.72 -7.66 -26.20
C THR A 306 -9.77 -7.51 -25.11
N LEU A 307 -9.43 -6.77 -24.05
CA LEU A 307 -10.38 -6.45 -22.99
C LEU A 307 -11.55 -5.65 -23.58
N THR A 308 -12.77 -6.17 -23.45
CA THR A 308 -13.98 -5.58 -24.06
C THR A 308 -14.90 -4.97 -22.99
N GLN A 309 -15.98 -4.32 -23.44
CA GLN A 309 -17.04 -3.85 -22.55
C GLN A 309 -17.89 -5.00 -21.95
N ASP A 310 -17.65 -6.26 -22.31
CA ASP A 310 -18.24 -7.41 -21.61
C ASP A 310 -17.54 -7.59 -20.26
N TYR A 311 -18.18 -7.08 -19.21
CA TYR A 311 -17.66 -7.10 -17.85
C TYR A 311 -17.32 -8.51 -17.33
N SER A 312 -18.02 -9.55 -17.79
CA SER A 312 -17.83 -10.91 -17.26
C SER A 312 -16.56 -11.57 -17.81
N GLN A 313 -16.36 -11.47 -19.12
CA GLN A 313 -15.17 -11.98 -19.79
C GLN A 313 -13.93 -11.17 -19.37
N THR A 314 -14.05 -9.84 -19.35
CA THR A 314 -12.97 -8.94 -18.91
C THR A 314 -12.57 -9.24 -17.47
N ALA A 315 -13.53 -9.38 -16.54
CA ALA A 315 -13.21 -9.73 -15.14
C ALA A 315 -12.48 -11.08 -15.01
N SER A 316 -12.90 -12.11 -15.75
CA SER A 316 -12.23 -13.42 -15.73
C SER A 316 -10.80 -13.35 -16.26
N GLN A 317 -10.54 -12.52 -17.27
CA GLN A 317 -9.19 -12.35 -17.81
C GLN A 317 -8.28 -11.61 -16.83
N PHE A 318 -8.77 -10.53 -16.22
CA PHE A 318 -8.04 -9.82 -15.16
C PHE A 318 -7.69 -10.75 -14.00
N LEU A 319 -8.65 -11.54 -13.51
CA LEU A 319 -8.43 -12.48 -12.42
C LEU A 319 -7.40 -13.56 -12.80
N SER A 320 -7.45 -14.08 -14.02
CA SER A 320 -6.49 -15.09 -14.48
C SER A 320 -5.09 -14.50 -14.57
N LEU A 321 -4.95 -13.28 -15.09
CA LEU A 321 -3.69 -12.57 -15.23
C LEU A 321 -3.07 -12.26 -13.85
N VAL A 322 -3.85 -11.70 -12.94
CA VAL A 322 -3.40 -11.39 -11.57
C VAL A 322 -3.03 -12.65 -10.81
N SER A 323 -3.84 -13.72 -10.91
CA SER A 323 -3.55 -15.00 -10.25
C SER A 323 -2.27 -15.63 -10.76
N PHE A 324 -2.03 -15.55 -12.08
CA PHE A 324 -0.79 -16.01 -12.68
C PHE A 324 0.41 -15.25 -12.11
N VAL A 325 0.37 -13.92 -12.14
CA VAL A 325 1.48 -13.08 -11.66
C VAL A 325 1.73 -13.28 -10.17
N GLN A 326 0.69 -13.46 -9.35
CA GLN A 326 0.85 -13.79 -7.92
C GLN A 326 1.45 -15.17 -7.68
N SER A 327 1.29 -16.12 -8.62
CA SER A 327 1.91 -17.45 -8.51
C SER A 327 3.41 -17.42 -8.77
N VAL A 328 3.90 -16.41 -9.52
CA VAL A 328 5.32 -16.19 -9.75
C VAL A 328 5.90 -15.40 -8.58
N LYS A 329 6.66 -16.09 -7.72
CA LYS A 329 7.33 -15.44 -6.58
C LYS A 329 8.54 -14.65 -7.07
N THR A 330 8.41 -13.32 -7.11
CA THR A 330 9.55 -12.40 -7.33
C THR A 330 9.63 -11.37 -6.19
N HIS A 331 10.87 -10.96 -5.88
CA HIS A 331 11.15 -9.83 -4.99
C HIS A 331 11.39 -8.53 -5.79
N ASN A 332 11.53 -8.65 -7.11
CA ASN A 332 11.78 -7.53 -7.99
C ASN A 332 10.46 -6.89 -8.43
N PRO A 333 10.47 -5.60 -8.83
CA PRO A 333 9.28 -4.93 -9.31
C PRO A 333 8.71 -5.57 -10.58
N ILE A 334 7.39 -5.72 -10.63
CA ILE A 334 6.66 -6.16 -11.82
C ILE A 334 6.37 -4.94 -12.71
N THR A 335 6.84 -4.95 -13.95
CA THR A 335 6.55 -3.86 -14.89
C THR A 335 5.17 -4.08 -15.52
N VAL A 336 4.23 -3.15 -15.34
CA VAL A 336 2.88 -3.20 -15.92
C VAL A 336 2.71 -2.11 -16.96
N VAL A 337 2.35 -2.50 -18.18
CA VAL A 337 2.27 -1.63 -19.34
C VAL A 337 0.85 -1.62 -19.93
N SER A 338 0.34 -0.42 -20.20
CA SER A 338 -0.89 -0.22 -20.99
C SER A 338 -0.68 0.85 -22.05
N ARG A 339 -1.68 1.07 -22.92
CA ARG A 339 -1.58 2.14 -23.94
C ARG A 339 -1.33 3.53 -23.38
N ASP A 340 -1.96 3.85 -22.27
CA ASP A 340 -1.87 5.15 -21.59
C ASP A 340 -0.96 5.13 -20.35
N GLY A 341 -0.55 3.95 -19.90
CA GLY A 341 0.22 3.72 -18.68
C GLY A 341 -0.53 4.00 -17.38
N ALA A 342 -1.86 4.14 -17.41
CA ALA A 342 -2.64 4.53 -16.23
C ALA A 342 -3.92 3.73 -16.04
N ALA A 343 -4.87 3.74 -16.99
CA ALA A 343 -6.22 3.23 -16.72
C ALA A 343 -6.22 1.73 -16.42
N LEU A 344 -5.69 0.90 -17.34
CA LEU A 344 -5.66 -0.56 -17.15
C LEU A 344 -4.57 -1.00 -16.17
N CYS A 345 -3.42 -0.31 -16.13
CA CYS A 345 -2.40 -0.53 -15.12
C CYS A 345 -2.97 -0.32 -13.70
N GLY A 346 -3.76 0.73 -13.50
CA GLY A 346 -4.43 1.03 -12.23
C GLY A 346 -5.43 -0.05 -11.83
N VAL A 347 -6.24 -0.54 -12.77
CA VAL A 347 -7.17 -1.66 -12.51
C VAL A 347 -6.40 -2.92 -12.11
N PHE A 348 -5.32 -3.26 -12.82
CA PHE A 348 -4.49 -4.42 -12.50
C PHE A 348 -3.91 -4.32 -11.08
N CYS A 349 -3.25 -3.19 -10.75
CA CYS A 349 -2.64 -2.98 -9.44
C CYS A 349 -3.69 -2.99 -8.31
N ALA A 350 -4.86 -2.38 -8.54
CA ALA A 350 -5.95 -2.38 -7.57
C ALA A 350 -6.49 -3.80 -7.32
N VAL A 351 -6.77 -4.57 -8.36
CA VAL A 351 -7.25 -5.96 -8.22
C VAL A 351 -6.20 -6.84 -7.54
N TYR A 352 -4.93 -6.69 -7.92
CA TYR A 352 -3.83 -7.39 -7.27
C TYR A 352 -3.79 -7.11 -5.76
N ASN A 353 -3.86 -5.84 -5.37
CA ASN A 353 -3.83 -5.43 -3.96
C ASN A 353 -5.06 -5.92 -3.19
N LEU A 354 -6.24 -5.89 -3.80
CA LEU A 354 -7.47 -6.40 -3.18
C LEU A 354 -7.42 -7.91 -2.94
N ILE A 355 -6.86 -8.68 -3.88
CA ILE A 355 -6.68 -10.13 -3.69
C ILE A 355 -5.67 -10.41 -2.58
N GLN A 356 -4.56 -9.66 -2.53
CA GLN A 356 -3.60 -9.79 -1.43
C GLN A 356 -4.20 -9.44 -0.07
N GLN A 357 -4.94 -8.32 0.00
CA GLN A 357 -5.64 -7.90 1.22
C GLN A 357 -6.63 -8.97 1.68
N LEU A 358 -7.46 -9.49 0.78
CA LEU A 358 -8.42 -10.55 1.10
C LEU A 358 -7.72 -11.81 1.60
N THR A 359 -6.61 -12.20 0.99
CA THR A 359 -5.86 -13.40 1.37
C THR A 359 -5.17 -13.24 2.72
N MET A 360 -4.68 -12.04 3.04
CA MET A 360 -3.92 -11.79 4.27
C MET A 360 -4.81 -11.43 5.46
N ASP A 361 -5.79 -10.58 5.25
CA ASP A 361 -6.58 -9.95 6.31
C ASP A 361 -8.03 -10.45 6.37
N GLU A 362 -8.48 -11.28 5.40
CA GLU A 362 -9.87 -11.76 5.28
C GLU A 362 -10.90 -10.60 5.15
N GLU A 363 -10.42 -9.46 4.66
CA GLU A 363 -11.15 -8.20 4.53
C GLU A 363 -10.90 -7.55 3.18
N ILE A 364 -11.79 -6.65 2.79
CA ILE A 364 -11.72 -5.92 1.51
C ILE A 364 -12.00 -4.44 1.78
N ASP A 365 -11.09 -3.57 1.29
CA ASP A 365 -11.36 -2.14 1.14
C ASP A 365 -11.04 -1.68 -0.29
N VAL A 366 -12.08 -1.61 -1.11
CA VAL A 366 -11.99 -1.22 -2.53
C VAL A 366 -11.59 0.25 -2.71
N PHE A 367 -11.79 1.09 -1.69
CA PHE A 367 -11.67 2.55 -1.83
C PHE A 367 -10.41 3.10 -1.18
N SER A 368 -9.92 2.49 -0.09
CA SER A 368 -8.59 2.77 0.45
C SER A 368 -7.47 2.01 -0.28
N GLY A 369 -7.81 0.90 -0.98
CA GLY A 369 -6.89 0.10 -1.78
C GLY A 369 -6.55 0.70 -3.15
N GLN A 370 -7.19 1.82 -3.53
CA GLN A 370 -6.76 2.60 -4.68
C GLN A 370 -5.53 3.39 -4.27
N THR A 371 -4.35 2.88 -4.63
CA THR A 371 -3.12 3.68 -4.66
C THR A 371 -3.43 5.03 -5.29
N PRO A 372 -2.96 6.17 -4.75
CA PRO A 372 -3.24 7.47 -5.32
C PRO A 372 -2.90 7.40 -6.81
N THR A 373 -3.92 7.59 -7.66
CA THR A 373 -3.74 7.63 -9.10
C THR A 373 -2.98 8.93 -9.40
N ASN A 374 -1.65 8.83 -9.35
CA ASN A 374 -0.68 9.92 -9.46
C ASN A 374 -0.52 10.45 -10.90
N THR A 375 -1.50 10.17 -11.73
CA THR A 375 -1.51 10.47 -13.15
C THR A 375 -2.73 11.31 -13.41
N THR A 376 -2.55 12.60 -13.73
CA THR A 376 -3.64 13.50 -14.14
C THR A 376 -4.28 13.03 -15.46
N SER A 377 -5.60 13.19 -15.55
CA SER A 377 -6.43 12.98 -16.75
C SER A 377 -6.69 14.30 -17.45
#